data_AF-A0A357B316-F1
#
_entry.id   AF-A0A357B316-F1
#
_cell.length_a   1.000
_cell.length_b   1.000
_cell.length_c   1.000
_cell.angle_alpha   90.00
_cell.angle_beta   90.00
_cell.angle_gamma   90.00
#
_symmetry.space_group_name_H-M   'P 1'
#
loop_
_entity.id
_entity.type
_entity.pdbx_description
1 polymer ?
#
loop_
_entity_poly.entity_id
_entity_poly.type
_entity_poly.pdbx_seq_one_letter_code
_entity_poly.pdbx_strand_id
1 'polypeptide(L)'
;VMKDIIRGMDLDDKIYPPKAVLDKLDSARNDQLSPADFEARYGSSGDPRLRKIAEIYKAYAKRLFSAGAMDFDDLLYNTARLFREYPDVLSHYQRQFRYVLIDEYQDTNNLQ
;
A
#
# COMPACT_ATOMS: atom_id res chain seq x y z
N VAL A 1 4.40 13.64 6.11
CA VAL A 1 3.90 13.13 4.81
C VAL A 1 2.38 13.07 4.76
N MET A 2 1.71 12.10 5.39
CA MET A 2 0.24 11.95 5.27
C MET A 2 -0.53 13.20 5.72
N LYS A 3 -0.18 13.76 6.89
CA LYS A 3 -0.79 15.00 7.40
C LYS A 3 -0.64 16.19 6.44
N ASP A 4 0.51 16.28 5.78
CA ASP A 4 0.81 17.35 4.83
C ASP A 4 0.03 17.16 3.52
N ILE A 5 -0.20 15.92 3.09
CA ILE A 5 -1.04 15.59 1.93
C ILE A 5 -2.49 15.98 2.22
N ILE A 6 -3.04 15.58 3.36
CA ILE A 6 -4.41 15.89 3.76
C ILE A 6 -4.63 17.41 3.75
N ARG A 7 -3.73 18.17 4.40
CA ARG A 7 -3.79 19.64 4.42
C ARG A 7 -3.58 20.26 3.04
N GLY A 8 -2.65 19.72 2.25
CA GLY A 8 -2.37 20.20 0.90
C GLY A 8 -3.50 19.96 -0.09
N MET A 9 -4.42 19.03 0.22
CA MET A 9 -5.65 18.77 -0.54
C MET A 9 -6.87 19.52 0.01
N ASP A 10 -6.68 20.44 0.95
CA ASP A 10 -7.74 21.19 1.63
C ASP A 10 -8.78 20.28 2.33
N LEU A 11 -8.30 19.18 2.91
CA LEU A 11 -9.12 18.23 3.67
C LEU A 11 -8.95 18.43 5.18
N ASP A 12 -10.04 18.28 5.91
CA ASP A 12 -10.06 18.36 7.38
C ASP A 12 -9.43 17.10 8.00
N ASP A 13 -8.42 17.29 8.88
CA ASP A 13 -7.73 16.21 9.58
C ASP A 13 -8.56 15.55 10.69
N LYS A 14 -9.71 16.14 11.05
CA LYS A 14 -10.73 15.49 11.89
C LYS A 14 -11.62 14.55 11.09
N ILE A 15 -11.93 14.90 9.84
CA ILE A 15 -12.70 14.05 8.94
C ILE A 15 -11.79 12.93 8.41
N TYR A 16 -10.55 13.23 8.08
CA TYR A 16 -9.55 12.29 7.60
C TYR A 16 -8.37 12.20 8.57
N PRO A 17 -8.52 11.55 9.75
CA PRO A 17 -7.40 11.39 10.68
C PRO A 17 -6.24 10.65 10.00
N PRO A 18 -5.00 11.19 10.00
CA PRO A 18 -3.88 10.62 9.26
C PRO A 18 -3.63 9.14 9.55
N LYS A 19 -3.75 8.72 10.82
CA LYS A 19 -3.60 7.32 11.22
C LYS A 19 -4.67 6.43 10.58
N ALA A 20 -5.94 6.81 10.69
CA ALA A 20 -7.04 6.04 10.12
C ALA A 20 -6.99 5.97 8.59
N VAL A 21 -6.43 6.99 7.93
CA VAL A 21 -6.19 6.94 6.48
C VAL A 21 -5.07 5.95 6.18
N LEU A 22 -3.94 6.01 6.89
CA LEU A 22 -2.83 5.05 6.71
C LEU A 22 -3.30 3.62 6.93
N ASP A 23 -4.00 3.32 8.04
CA ASP A 23 -4.54 1.99 8.31
C ASP A 23 -5.42 1.47 7.15
N LYS A 24 -6.15 2.38 6.47
CA LYS A 24 -6.96 2.03 5.30
C LYS A 24 -6.11 1.75 4.05
N LEU A 25 -5.00 2.46 3.86
CA LEU A 25 -4.05 2.21 2.78
C LEU A 25 -3.31 0.89 3.00
N ASP A 26 -2.95 0.58 4.24
CA ASP A 26 -2.28 -0.67 4.63
C ASP A 26 -3.21 -1.86 4.38
N SER A 27 -4.48 -1.75 4.78
CA SER A 27 -5.51 -2.72 4.42
C SER A 27 -5.66 -2.90 2.90
N ALA A 28 -5.59 -1.81 2.12
CA ALA A 28 -5.64 -1.90 0.67
C ALA A 28 -4.44 -2.64 0.08
N ARG A 29 -3.23 -2.40 0.61
CA ARG A 29 -2.00 -3.12 0.21
C ARG A 29 -2.02 -4.59 0.60
N ASN A 30 -2.57 -4.92 1.76
CA ASN A 30 -2.77 -6.32 2.17
C ASN A 30 -3.75 -7.06 1.24
N ASP A 31 -4.74 -6.35 0.71
CA ASP A 31 -5.62 -6.84 -0.38
C ASP A 31 -4.97 -6.76 -1.78
N GLN A 32 -3.68 -6.42 -1.83
CA GLN A 32 -2.86 -6.25 -3.03
C GLN A 32 -3.36 -5.19 -4.02
N LEU A 33 -4.15 -4.23 -3.56
CA LEU A 33 -4.66 -3.13 -4.38
C LEU A 33 -3.60 -2.04 -4.52
N SER A 34 -3.13 -1.81 -5.75
CA SER A 34 -2.33 -0.62 -6.06
C SER A 34 -3.17 0.65 -5.89
N PRO A 35 -2.54 1.84 -5.84
CA PRO A 35 -3.29 3.10 -5.86
C PRO A 35 -4.26 3.19 -7.06
N ALA A 36 -3.88 2.64 -8.22
CA ALA A 36 -4.73 2.61 -9.41
C ALA A 36 -5.89 1.62 -9.26
N ASP A 37 -5.67 0.43 -8.69
CA ASP A 37 -6.73 -0.56 -8.44
C ASP A 37 -7.73 -0.05 -7.41
N PHE A 38 -7.23 0.60 -6.37
CA PHE A 38 -8.07 1.21 -5.34
C PHE A 38 -8.90 2.38 -5.92
N GLU A 39 -8.31 3.22 -6.77
CA GLU A 39 -9.01 4.27 -7.51
C GLU A 39 -10.07 3.69 -8.47
N ALA A 40 -9.74 2.63 -9.21
CA ALA A 40 -10.70 1.96 -10.08
C ALA A 40 -11.89 1.37 -9.30
N ARG A 41 -11.63 0.81 -8.11
CA ARG A 41 -12.65 0.19 -7.26
C ARG A 41 -13.52 1.21 -6.51
N TYR A 42 -12.93 2.30 -6.03
CA TYR A 42 -13.60 3.21 -5.10
C TYR A 42 -13.71 4.67 -5.57
N GLY A 43 -13.06 5.06 -6.66
CA GLY A 43 -13.06 6.43 -7.20
C GLY A 43 -14.43 6.92 -7.65
N SER A 44 -15.34 6.00 -8.01
CA SER A 44 -16.75 6.28 -8.33
C SER A 44 -17.72 5.80 -7.25
N SER A 45 -17.22 5.50 -6.05
CA SER A 45 -18.06 5.06 -4.93
C SER A 45 -19.13 6.09 -4.58
N GLY A 46 -20.33 5.61 -4.22
CA GLY A 46 -21.39 6.45 -3.65
C GLY A 46 -20.98 7.09 -2.31
N ASP A 47 -19.96 6.55 -1.64
CA ASP A 47 -19.37 7.12 -0.43
C ASP A 47 -18.31 8.19 -0.80
N PRO A 48 -18.56 9.48 -0.51
CA PRO A 48 -17.60 10.56 -0.78
C PRO A 48 -16.27 10.40 -0.04
N ARG A 49 -16.28 9.78 1.15
CA ARG A 49 -15.08 9.56 1.95
C ARG A 49 -14.14 8.59 1.22
N LEU A 50 -14.67 7.49 0.69
CA LEU A 50 -13.88 6.50 -0.04
C LEU A 50 -13.26 7.08 -1.32
N ARG A 51 -14.00 7.93 -2.03
CA ARG A 51 -13.47 8.65 -3.19
C ARG A 51 -12.26 9.52 -2.83
N LYS A 52 -12.35 10.27 -1.73
CA LYS A 52 -11.23 11.07 -1.23
C LYS A 52 -10.07 10.22 -0.74
N ILE A 53 -10.30 9.09 -0.10
CA ILE A 53 -9.23 8.16 0.29
C ILE A 53 -8.48 7.64 -0.95
N ALA A 54 -9.18 7.36 -2.06
CA ALA A 54 -8.50 6.97 -3.30
C ALA A 54 -7.58 8.06 -3.85
N GLU A 55 -8.04 9.31 -3.87
CA GLU A 55 -7.20 10.46 -4.25
C GLU A 55 -5.99 10.61 -3.31
N ILE A 56 -6.19 10.47 -1.99
CA ILE A 56 -5.11 10.53 -0.99
C ILE A 56 -4.10 9.41 -1.21
N TYR A 57 -4.54 8.17 -1.47
CA TYR A 57 -3.65 7.03 -1.69
C TYR A 57 -2.71 7.30 -2.88
N LYS A 58 -3.26 7.78 -3.99
CA LYS A 58 -2.49 8.15 -5.17
C LYS A 58 -1.46 9.25 -4.88
N ALA A 59 -1.84 10.28 -4.14
CA ALA A 59 -0.95 11.36 -3.73
C ALA A 59 0.17 10.88 -2.79
N TYR A 60 -0.17 9.99 -1.85
CA TYR A 60 0.75 9.39 -0.90
C TYR A 60 1.81 8.53 -1.58
N ALA A 61 1.39 7.58 -2.41
CA ALA A 61 2.30 6.71 -3.17
C ALA A 61 3.23 7.54 -4.08
N LYS A 62 2.69 8.55 -4.78
CA LYS A 62 3.49 9.45 -5.62
C LYS A 62 4.53 10.22 -4.81
N ARG A 63 4.19 10.68 -3.59
CA ARG A 63 5.10 11.43 -2.73
C ARG A 63 6.25 10.56 -2.23
N LEU A 64 5.97 9.34 -1.79
CA LEU A 64 7.01 8.39 -1.36
C LEU A 64 7.94 8.05 -2.51
N PHE A 65 7.38 7.71 -3.68
CA PHE A 65 8.17 7.40 -4.87
C PHE A 65 9.09 8.57 -5.28
N SER A 66 8.57 9.80 -5.30
CA SER A 66 9.36 10.98 -5.67
C SER A 66 10.47 11.30 -4.67
N ALA A 67 10.33 10.84 -3.42
CA ALA A 67 11.34 10.98 -2.38
C ALA A 67 12.34 9.81 -2.34
N GLY A 68 12.20 8.81 -3.21
CA GLY A 68 12.98 7.56 -3.12
C GLY A 68 12.75 6.80 -1.82
N ALA A 69 11.56 6.94 -1.23
CA ALA A 69 11.20 6.36 0.05
C ALA A 69 10.14 5.25 -0.09
N MET A 70 10.13 4.34 0.89
CA MET A 70 9.10 3.31 1.08
C MET A 70 8.72 3.29 2.56
N ASP A 71 7.44 3.07 2.85
CA ASP A 71 7.01 2.67 4.20
C ASP A 71 7.16 1.16 4.41
N PHE A 72 6.79 0.64 5.59
CA PHE A 72 6.98 -0.78 5.90
C PHE A 72 6.14 -1.71 5.02
N ASP A 73 4.88 -1.34 4.75
CA ASP A 73 3.99 -2.15 3.92
C ASP A 73 4.43 -2.13 2.45
N ASP A 74 5.00 -1.01 2.00
CA ASP A 74 5.60 -0.91 0.67
C ASP A 74 6.75 -1.91 0.48
N LEU A 75 7.50 -2.26 1.53
CA LEU A 75 8.58 -3.27 1.42
C LEU A 75 8.01 -4.64 1.03
N LEU A 76 6.93 -5.06 1.68
CA LEU A 76 6.27 -6.33 1.38
C LEU A 76 5.54 -6.26 0.03
N TYR A 77 4.76 -5.21 -0.18
CA TYR A 77 3.91 -5.06 -1.37
C TYR A 77 4.72 -4.95 -2.66
N ASN A 78 5.76 -4.11 -2.66
CA ASN A 78 6.61 -3.94 -3.84
C ASN A 78 7.46 -5.18 -4.09
N THR A 79 7.88 -5.93 -3.06
CA THR A 79 8.59 -7.21 -3.25
C THR A 79 7.66 -8.26 -3.86
N ALA A 80 6.44 -8.39 -3.34
CA ALA A 80 5.43 -9.28 -3.92
C ALA A 80 5.08 -8.90 -5.37
N ARG A 81 4.98 -7.60 -5.67
CA ARG A 81 4.78 -7.10 -7.05
C ARG A 81 5.98 -7.43 -7.94
N LEU A 82 7.21 -7.18 -7.48
CA LEU A 82 8.45 -7.47 -8.19
C LEU A 82 8.51 -8.95 -8.59
N PHE A 83 8.23 -9.87 -7.67
CA PHE A 83 8.26 -11.30 -7.96
C PHE A 83 7.17 -11.76 -8.93
N ARG A 84 6.02 -11.08 -8.98
CA ARG A 84 4.96 -11.35 -9.98
C ARG A 84 5.32 -10.82 -11.36
N GLU A 85 5.88 -9.62 -11.44
CA GLU A 85 6.21 -8.95 -12.71
C GLU A 85 7.52 -9.45 -13.32
N TYR A 86 8.46 -9.91 -12.49
CA TYR A 86 9.81 -10.32 -12.90
C TYR A 86 10.15 -11.73 -12.34
N PRO A 87 9.67 -12.81 -13.00
CA PRO A 87 9.82 -14.18 -12.51
C PRO A 87 11.28 -14.66 -12.40
N ASP A 88 12.20 -14.04 -13.13
CA ASP A 88 13.64 -14.32 -13.06
C ASP A 88 14.24 -13.91 -11.72
N VAL A 89 13.79 -12.76 -11.17
CA VAL A 89 14.17 -12.28 -9.83
C VAL A 89 13.62 -13.23 -8.76
N LEU A 90 12.34 -13.63 -8.85
CA LEU A 90 11.76 -14.63 -7.96
C LEU A 90 12.56 -15.95 -8.00
N SER A 91 12.87 -16.43 -9.21
CA SER A 91 13.60 -17.68 -9.40
C SER A 91 15.00 -17.64 -8.79
N HIS A 92 15.66 -16.47 -8.79
CA HIS A 92 16.94 -16.30 -8.09
C HIS A 92 16.81 -16.60 -6.60
N TYR A 93 15.83 -15.99 -5.92
CA TYR A 93 15.62 -16.20 -4.49
C TYR A 93 15.10 -17.60 -4.16
N GLN A 94 14.24 -18.20 -4.99
CA GLN A 94 13.78 -19.58 -4.80
C GLN A 94 14.92 -20.61 -4.87
N ARG A 95 15.96 -20.37 -5.70
CA ARG A 95 17.16 -21.22 -5.74
C ARG A 95 18.06 -21.06 -4.53
N GLN A 96 18.12 -19.85 -3.98
CA GLN A 96 18.92 -19.52 -2.79
C GLN A 96 18.26 -20.08 -1.52
N PHE A 97 16.96 -19.83 -1.33
CA PHE A 97 16.20 -20.24 -0.16
C PHE A 97 15.44 -21.55 -0.43
N ARG A 98 16.16 -22.68 -0.42
CA ARG A 98 15.57 -24.01 -0.66
C ARG A 98 14.66 -24.50 0.47
N TYR A 99 14.92 -24.04 1.69
CA TYR A 99 14.14 -24.33 2.87
C TYR A 99 13.82 -23.01 3.55
N VAL A 100 12.53 -22.77 3.80
CA VAL A 100 12.04 -21.56 4.46
C VAL A 100 11.34 -22.01 5.73
N LEU A 101 11.81 -21.52 6.88
CA LEU A 101 11.14 -21.71 8.16
C LEU A 101 10.50 -20.37 8.52
N ILE A 102 9.21 -20.40 8.83
CA ILE A 102 8.46 -19.24 9.27
C ILE A 102 8.01 -19.52 10.70
N ASP A 103 8.48 -18.69 11.62
CA ASP A 103 8.03 -18.70 13.00
C ASP A 103 6.83 -17.74 13.15
N GLU A 104 6.02 -17.93 14.19
CA GLU A 104 4.82 -17.13 14.45
C GLU A 104 3.86 -17.02 13.24
N TYR A 105 3.68 -18.11 12.49
CA TYR A 105 2.88 -18.12 11.26
C TYR A 105 1.41 -17.70 11.47
N GLN A 106 0.88 -17.81 12.68
CA GLN A 106 -0.46 -17.34 13.01
C GLN A 106 -0.63 -15.82 12.95
N ASP A 107 0.47 -15.06 13.02
CA ASP A 107 0.46 -13.59 13.04
C ASP A 107 0.70 -12.97 11.65
N THR A 108 0.78 -13.78 10.59
CA THR A 108 0.97 -13.29 9.21
C THR A 108 -0.32 -12.71 8.62
N ASN A 109 -0.17 -11.74 7.72
CA ASN A 109 -1.26 -11.22 6.89
C ASN A 109 -1.17 -11.78 5.46
N ASN A 110 -2.16 -11.50 4.60
CA ASN A 110 -2.23 -12.03 3.23
C ASN A 110 -1.04 -11.70 2.32
N LEU A 111 -0.25 -10.69 2.68
CA LEU A 111 0.93 -10.26 1.91
C LEU A 111 2.21 -10.95 2.37
N GLN A 112 2.23 -11.48 3.59
CA GLN A 112 3.35 -12.22 4.19
C GLN A 112 3.21 -13.72 3.91
#